data_AF-A0A0F9N3C9-F1
#
_entry.id   AF-A0A0F9N3C9-F1
#
_cell.length_a   1.000
_cell.length_b   1.000
_cell.length_c   1.000
_cell.angle_alpha   90.00
_cell.angle_beta   90.00
_cell.angle_gamma   90.00
#
_symmetry.space_group_name_H-M   'P 1'
#
loop_
_entity.id
_entity.type
_entity.pdbx_description
1 polymer ?
#
loop_
_entity_poly.entity_id
_entity_poly.type
_entity_poly.pdbx_seq_one_letter_code
_entity_poly.pdbx_strand_id
1 'polypeptide(L)'
;MSELEIEKKPQDIDVLDGKLTDWKSIEIKDTDMILYYNTFSDEKVAEETRDGFRFYCIESLSWKTVTKEILNCNCVFHGTAYFDGIRHLYFGDHQTDNFGYHYYPSMNILILALKELKKLEKKYCRED
;
A
#
# COMPACT_ATOMS: atom_id res chain seq x y z
N MET A 1 -12.36 6.41 -27.02
CA MET A 1 -12.58 5.02 -26.58
C MET A 1 -12.08 4.98 -25.16
N SER A 2 -12.97 4.81 -24.18
CA SER A 2 -12.53 4.64 -22.79
C SER A 2 -11.72 3.35 -22.73
N GLU A 3 -10.46 3.44 -22.35
CA GLU A 3 -9.73 2.27 -21.88
C GLU A 3 -10.61 1.63 -20.81
N LEU A 4 -11.00 0.37 -21.02
CA LEU A 4 -11.58 -0.41 -19.94
C LEU A 4 -10.55 -0.38 -18.83
N GLU A 5 -10.84 0.31 -17.71
CA GLU A 5 -10.07 0.15 -16.49
C GLU A 5 -10.01 -1.36 -16.22
N ILE A 6 -8.83 -1.93 -16.40
CA ILE A 6 -8.61 -3.36 -16.22
C ILE A 6 -8.94 -3.63 -14.75
N GLU A 7 -9.93 -4.48 -14.50
CA GLU A 7 -10.26 -4.91 -13.14
C GLU A 7 -8.99 -5.51 -12.51
N LYS A 8 -8.44 -4.82 -11.51
CA LYS A 8 -7.18 -5.19 -10.88
C LYS A 8 -7.46 -5.75 -9.50
N LYS A 9 -7.16 -7.03 -9.27
CA LYS A 9 -7.28 -7.62 -7.93
C LYS A 9 -5.99 -7.43 -7.14
N PRO A 10 -6.04 -7.48 -5.80
CA PRO A 10 -4.83 -7.37 -4.99
C PRO A 10 -3.76 -8.42 -5.35
N GLN A 11 -4.15 -9.64 -5.71
CA GLN A 11 -3.21 -10.70 -6.12
C GLN A 11 -2.52 -10.45 -7.47
N ASP A 12 -3.03 -9.51 -8.27
CA ASP A 12 -2.49 -9.15 -9.59
C ASP A 12 -1.53 -7.95 -9.50
N ILE A 13 -1.33 -7.39 -8.29
CA ILE A 13 -0.35 -6.34 -8.03
C ILE A 13 1.03 -6.98 -7.88
N ASP A 14 1.88 -6.75 -8.88
CA ASP A 14 3.29 -7.15 -8.85
C ASP A 14 4.04 -6.32 -7.79
N VAL A 15 4.46 -7.00 -6.72
CA VAL A 15 5.39 -6.46 -5.73
C VAL A 15 6.73 -7.19 -5.84
N LEU A 16 7.81 -6.55 -5.37
CA LEU A 16 9.17 -7.07 -5.52
C LEU A 16 9.36 -8.47 -4.90
N ASP A 17 8.59 -8.80 -3.87
CA ASP A 17 8.80 -9.98 -3.02
C ASP A 17 7.52 -10.83 -2.88
N GLY A 18 7.03 -11.36 -4.00
CA GLY A 18 5.88 -12.29 -4.02
C GLY A 18 4.58 -11.60 -4.41
N LYS A 19 3.47 -11.96 -3.75
CA LYS A 19 2.17 -11.33 -3.99
C LYS A 19 1.85 -10.34 -2.89
N LEU A 20 1.17 -9.25 -3.24
CA LEU A 20 0.71 -8.28 -2.26
C LEU A 20 -0.14 -8.94 -1.15
N THR A 21 -0.94 -9.94 -1.51
CA THR A 21 -1.79 -10.69 -0.58
C THR A 21 -1.04 -11.55 0.43
N ASP A 22 0.27 -11.78 0.22
CA ASP A 22 1.12 -12.52 1.17
C ASP A 22 1.65 -11.61 2.28
N TRP A 23 1.54 -10.28 2.10
CA TRP A 23 1.99 -9.28 3.07
C TRP A 23 1.01 -9.15 4.24
N LYS A 24 1.51 -8.64 5.37
CA LYS A 24 0.65 -8.27 6.51
C LYS A 24 -0.25 -7.12 6.09
N SER A 25 -1.48 -7.06 6.58
CA SER A 25 -2.44 -6.02 6.20
C SER A 25 -3.11 -5.36 7.41
N ILE A 26 -3.51 -4.11 7.22
CA ILE A 26 -4.29 -3.31 8.16
C ILE A 26 -5.49 -2.74 7.38
N GLU A 27 -6.70 -3.14 7.78
CA GLU A 27 -7.93 -2.49 7.31
C GLU A 27 -8.02 -1.08 7.91
N ILE A 28 -8.18 -0.07 7.07
CA ILE A 28 -8.31 1.31 7.53
C ILE A 28 -9.76 1.55 7.91
N LYS A 29 -10.00 1.64 9.22
CA LYS A 29 -11.35 1.75 9.79
C LYS A 29 -12.15 2.89 9.15
N ASP A 30 -13.44 2.62 8.89
CA ASP A 30 -14.42 3.56 8.34
C ASP A 30 -14.08 3.99 6.89
N THR A 31 -13.33 3.16 6.16
CA THR A 31 -12.96 3.36 4.75
C THR A 31 -12.91 2.01 4.02
N ASP A 32 -12.86 2.04 2.68
CA ASP A 32 -12.62 0.85 1.85
C ASP A 32 -11.13 0.57 1.58
N MET A 33 -10.23 1.20 2.34
CA MET A 33 -8.80 1.08 2.14
C MET A 33 -8.15 -0.02 2.98
N ILE A 34 -7.11 -0.63 2.42
CA ILE A 34 -6.26 -1.61 3.09
C ILE A 34 -4.80 -1.22 2.89
N LEU A 35 -4.05 -1.16 4.00
CA LEU A 35 -2.61 -0.95 4.00
C LEU A 35 -1.89 -2.29 4.17
N TYR A 36 -1.22 -2.74 3.13
CA TYR A 36 -0.34 -3.90 3.15
C TYR A 36 1.09 -3.46 3.47
N TYR A 37 1.83 -4.30 4.19
CA TYR A 37 3.23 -4.06 4.50
C TYR A 37 4.03 -5.35 4.68
N ASN A 38 5.30 -5.30 4.28
CA ASN A 38 6.29 -6.35 4.53
C ASN A 38 7.53 -5.76 5.18
N THR A 39 8.00 -6.36 6.26
CA THR A 39 9.18 -5.83 6.98
C THR A 39 10.45 -6.41 6.38
N PHE A 40 11.53 -5.63 6.38
CA PHE A 40 12.82 -6.13 5.90
C PHE A 40 13.39 -7.25 6.77
N SER A 41 13.00 -7.34 8.04
CA SER A 41 13.33 -8.49 8.88
C SER A 41 12.71 -9.82 8.41
N ASP A 42 11.60 -9.76 7.65
CA ASP A 42 10.96 -10.94 7.05
C ASP A 42 11.65 -11.34 5.72
N GLU A 43 12.64 -10.57 5.26
CA GLU A 43 13.36 -10.75 4.00
C GLU A 43 14.83 -11.16 4.22
N LYS A 44 15.44 -11.81 3.23
CA LYS A 44 16.89 -12.13 3.22
C LYS A 44 17.74 -10.90 2.86
N VAL A 45 17.54 -9.80 3.55
CA VAL A 45 18.33 -8.56 3.37
C VAL A 45 19.50 -8.49 4.35
N ALA A 46 20.51 -7.69 4.00
CA ALA A 46 21.67 -7.45 4.84
C ALA A 46 21.25 -6.94 6.24
N GLU A 47 21.99 -7.29 7.29
CA GLU A 47 21.61 -6.95 8.67
C GLU A 47 21.48 -5.45 8.89
N GLU A 48 22.31 -4.65 8.22
CA GLU A 48 22.26 -3.18 8.24
C GLU A 48 20.97 -2.57 7.64
N THR A 49 20.17 -3.34 6.90
CA THR A 49 18.93 -2.89 6.28
C THR A 49 17.68 -3.58 6.85
N ARG A 50 17.79 -4.31 7.97
CA ARG A 50 16.65 -5.01 8.58
C ARG A 50 15.59 -4.10 9.18
N ASP A 51 15.96 -2.86 9.49
CA ASP A 51 15.04 -1.86 10.03
C ASP A 51 14.36 -1.11 8.89
N GLY A 52 13.05 -1.26 8.79
CA GLY A 52 12.22 -0.71 7.72
C GLY A 52 11.20 -1.70 7.18
N PHE A 53 10.43 -1.23 6.21
CA PHE A 53 9.37 -2.00 5.58
C PHE A 53 8.99 -1.40 4.23
N ARG A 54 8.48 -2.25 3.33
CA ARG A 54 7.72 -1.81 2.16
C ARG A 54 6.25 -1.75 2.52
N PHE A 55 5.52 -0.85 1.88
CA PHE A 55 4.09 -0.71 2.08
C PHE A 55 3.36 -0.39 0.78
N TYR A 56 2.10 -0.79 0.72
CA TYR A 56 1.22 -0.58 -0.42
C TYR A 56 -0.22 -0.42 0.09
N CYS A 57 -0.84 0.71 -0.21
CA CYS A 57 -2.20 1.03 0.17
C CYS A 57 -3.11 0.95 -1.05
N ILE A 58 -4.17 0.16 -0.93
CA ILE A 58 -5.21 0.05 -1.94
C ILE A 58 -6.53 0.61 -1.41
N GLU A 59 -7.40 1.02 -2.33
CA GLU A 59 -8.82 1.24 -2.11
C GLU A 59 -9.59 0.14 -2.85
N SER A 60 -10.45 -0.59 -2.16
CA SER A 60 -11.31 -1.58 -2.81
C SER A 60 -12.50 -0.90 -3.47
N LEU A 61 -12.72 -1.20 -4.75
CA LEU A 61 -13.83 -0.66 -5.53
C LEU A 61 -15.02 -1.63 -5.56
N SER A 62 -14.77 -2.93 -5.39
CA SER A 62 -15.80 -3.95 -5.37
C SER A 62 -15.37 -5.22 -4.64
N TRP A 63 -16.35 -5.89 -4.04
CA TRP A 63 -16.14 -7.07 -3.20
C TRP A 63 -17.14 -8.17 -3.52
N LYS A 64 -16.72 -9.41 -3.36
CA LYS A 64 -17.60 -10.58 -3.26
C LYS A 64 -18.06 -10.73 -1.82
N THR A 65 -19.29 -10.29 -1.53
CA THR A 65 -19.84 -10.17 -0.16
C THR A 65 -19.70 -11.44 0.70
N VAL A 66 -19.87 -12.61 0.10
CA VAL A 66 -19.85 -13.90 0.82
C VAL A 66 -18.44 -14.28 1.27
N THR A 67 -17.45 -14.07 0.41
CA THR A 67 -16.06 -14.48 0.66
C THR A 67 -15.18 -13.34 1.16
N LYS A 68 -15.70 -12.10 1.17
CA LYS A 68 -14.95 -10.86 1.37
C LYS A 68 -13.73 -10.74 0.44
N GLU A 69 -13.82 -11.35 -0.73
CA GLU A 69 -12.78 -11.28 -1.75
C GLU A 69 -12.89 -9.95 -2.50
N ILE A 70 -11.78 -9.22 -2.62
CA ILE A 70 -11.74 -7.99 -3.41
C ILE A 70 -11.69 -8.37 -4.89
N LEU A 71 -12.64 -7.85 -5.66
CA LEU A 71 -12.75 -8.13 -7.09
C LEU A 71 -12.10 -7.05 -7.95
N ASN A 72 -12.03 -5.82 -7.44
CA ASN A 72 -11.34 -4.71 -8.08
C ASN A 72 -10.80 -3.74 -7.03
N CYS A 73 -9.60 -3.19 -7.26
CA CYS A 73 -8.95 -2.23 -6.38
C CYS A 73 -8.05 -1.27 -7.16
N ASN A 74 -7.85 -0.09 -6.57
CA ASN A 74 -6.89 0.90 -7.05
C ASN A 74 -5.75 1.06 -6.05
N CYS A 75 -4.53 1.27 -6.55
CA CYS A 75 -3.44 1.74 -5.71
C CYS A 75 -3.69 3.20 -5.33
N VAL A 76 -3.77 3.49 -4.04
CA VAL A 76 -3.82 4.88 -3.55
C VAL A 76 -2.39 5.40 -3.43
N PHE A 77 -1.55 4.70 -2.68
CA PHE A 77 -0.14 5.02 -2.54
C PHE A 77 0.68 3.80 -2.18
N HIS A 78 1.98 3.83 -2.46
CA HIS A 78 2.92 2.81 -2.04
C HIS A 78 4.31 3.41 -1.80
N GLY A 79 5.20 2.64 -1.20
CA GLY A 79 6.53 3.14 -0.93
C GLY A 79 7.36 2.27 0.00
N THR A 80 8.40 2.90 0.53
CA THR A 80 9.40 2.24 1.34
C THR A 80 9.81 3.14 2.49
N ALA A 81 9.91 2.55 3.67
CA ALA A 81 10.49 3.14 4.86
C ALA A 81 11.76 2.36 5.25
N TYR A 82 12.79 3.09 5.68
CA TYR A 82 14.05 2.53 6.18
C TYR A 82 14.22 2.86 7.66
N PHE A 83 15.41 2.64 8.21
CA PHE A 83 15.72 2.94 9.60
C PHE A 83 15.35 4.37 10.00
N ASP A 84 15.47 5.37 9.11
CA ASP A 84 15.22 6.79 9.36
C ASP A 84 13.80 7.27 9.00
N GLY A 85 12.88 6.34 8.72
CA GLY A 85 11.47 6.63 8.44
C GLY A 85 11.07 6.49 6.96
N ILE A 86 9.93 7.05 6.58
CA ILE A 86 9.39 6.97 5.22
C ILE A 86 10.24 7.82 4.27
N ARG A 87 10.91 7.18 3.30
CA ARG A 87 11.74 7.89 2.30
C ARG A 87 10.99 8.22 1.01
N HIS A 88 10.07 7.35 0.63
CA HIS A 88 9.34 7.48 -0.63
C HIS A 88 7.87 7.18 -0.41
N LEU A 89 7.02 8.07 -0.94
CA LEU A 89 5.57 7.91 -1.00
C LEU A 89 5.12 8.23 -2.43
N TYR A 90 4.79 7.19 -3.18
CA TYR A 90 4.31 7.26 -4.56
C TYR A 90 2.81 7.10 -4.58
N PHE A 91 2.09 7.89 -5.38
CA PHE A 91 0.64 7.81 -5.52
C PHE A 91 0.26 7.16 -6.85
N GLY A 92 -0.65 6.19 -6.78
CA GLY A 92 -0.91 5.26 -7.89
C GLY A 92 0.26 4.30 -8.13
N ASP A 93 0.08 3.34 -9.03
CA ASP A 93 1.03 2.27 -9.35
C ASP A 93 1.60 2.34 -10.77
N HIS A 94 1.10 3.26 -11.58
CA HIS A 94 1.60 3.56 -12.91
C HIS A 94 1.89 5.06 -13.05
N GLN A 95 3.03 5.38 -13.68
CA GLN A 95 3.25 6.72 -14.22
C GLN A 95 2.29 6.92 -15.39
N THR A 96 1.33 7.83 -15.23
CA THR A 96 0.42 8.23 -16.30
C THR A 96 0.96 9.49 -16.99
N ASP A 97 0.65 9.65 -18.27
CA ASP A 97 1.02 10.84 -19.05
C ASP A 97 0.45 12.14 -18.43
N ASN A 98 -0.62 12.01 -17.65
CA ASN A 98 -1.18 13.06 -16.82
C ASN A 98 -0.53 13.07 -15.43
N PHE A 99 0.72 13.53 -15.35
CA PHE A 99 1.46 13.73 -14.10
C PHE A 99 0.58 14.37 -13.01
N GLY A 100 0.15 13.57 -12.03
CA GLY A 100 -0.53 14.05 -10.82
C GLY A 100 -2.07 14.13 -10.88
N TYR A 101 -2.73 13.74 -11.97
CA TYR A 101 -4.20 13.61 -12.02
C TYR A 101 -4.66 12.19 -11.67
N HIS A 102 -4.10 11.62 -10.60
CA HIS A 102 -4.66 10.40 -10.01
C HIS A 102 -5.89 10.75 -9.17
N TYR A 103 -6.89 9.89 -9.19
CA TYR A 103 -8.02 10.01 -8.28
C TYR A 103 -7.50 9.84 -6.85
N TYR A 104 -7.50 10.92 -6.08
CA TYR A 104 -7.18 10.87 -4.65
C TYR A 104 -8.46 10.62 -3.86
N PRO A 105 -8.47 9.67 -2.90
CA PRO A 105 -9.54 9.58 -1.94
C PRO A 105 -9.64 10.90 -1.16
N SER A 106 -10.77 11.14 -0.50
CA SER A 106 -10.94 12.37 0.29
C SER A 106 -9.80 12.54 1.30
N MET A 107 -9.35 13.78 1.52
CA MET A 107 -8.23 14.05 2.43
C MET A 107 -8.43 13.47 3.84
N ASN A 108 -9.66 13.46 4.33
CA ASN A 108 -9.98 12.87 5.63
C ASN A 108 -9.72 11.37 5.66
N ILE A 109 -10.09 10.66 4.58
CA ILE A 109 -9.84 9.24 4.40
C ILE A 109 -8.33 8.98 4.29
N LEU A 110 -7.62 9.75 3.46
CA LEU A 110 -6.17 9.62 3.30
C LEU A 110 -5.41 9.79 4.62
N ILE A 111 -5.82 10.75 5.45
CA ILE A 111 -5.24 10.98 6.78
C ILE A 111 -5.37 9.74 7.68
N LEU A 112 -6.45 8.96 7.58
CA LEU A 112 -6.61 7.73 8.36
C LEU A 112 -5.57 6.67 7.96
N ALA A 113 -5.33 6.48 6.66
CA ALA A 113 -4.29 5.57 6.18
C ALA A 113 -2.88 6.03 6.61
N LEU A 114 -2.60 7.34 6.47
CA LEU A 114 -1.31 7.91 6.87
C LEU A 114 -1.06 7.80 8.38
N LYS A 115 -2.10 7.83 9.22
CA LYS A 115 -1.97 7.58 10.66
C LYS A 115 -1.54 6.15 10.97
N GLU A 116 -2.10 5.15 10.28
CA GLU A 116 -1.65 3.76 10.45
C GLU A 116 -0.22 3.58 9.92
N LEU A 117 0.11 4.20 8.79
CA LEU A 117 1.47 4.19 8.26
C LEU A 117 2.48 4.81 9.25
N LYS A 118 2.14 5.91 9.92
CA LYS A 118 2.98 6.51 10.96
C LYS A 118 3.17 5.59 12.18
N LYS A 119 2.19 4.74 12.52
CA LYS A 119 2.36 3.73 13.59
C LYS A 119 3.33 2.64 13.16
N LEU A 120 3.28 2.21 11.89
CA LEU A 120 4.25 1.25 11.34
C LEU A 120 5.66 1.85 11.34
N GLU A 121 5.81 3.11 10.93
CA GLU A 121 7.07 3.84 10.99
C GLU A 121 7.68 3.80 12.39
N LYS A 122 6.92 4.21 13.42
CA LYS A 122 7.40 4.14 14.82
C LYS A 122 7.76 2.75 15.31
N LYS A 123 7.17 1.71 14.72
CA LYS A 123 7.34 0.33 15.16
C LYS A 123 8.53 -0.35 14.51
N TYR A 124 8.82 -0.03 13.25
CA TYR A 124 9.74 -0.77 12.40
C TYR A 124 10.91 0.06 11.87
N CYS A 125 10.83 1.38 11.96
CA CYS A 125 11.97 2.27 11.75
C CYS A 125 12.62 2.55 13.11
N ARG A 126 13.95 2.62 13.16
CA ARG A 126 14.64 2.98 14.41
C ARG A 126 14.37 4.47 14.66
N GLU A 127 13.90 4.80 15.85
CA GLU A 127 14.08 6.15 16.35
C GLU A 127 15.57 6.30 16.68
N ASP A 128 16.25 7.27 16.07
CA ASP A 128 17.52 7.78 16.61
C ASP A 128 17.29 8.38 18.01
#